data_AF-A0A932DTA6-F1
#
_entry.id   AF-A0A932DTA6-F1
#
_cell.length_a   1.000
_cell.length_b   1.000
_cell.length_c   1.000
_cell.angle_alpha   90.00
_cell.angle_beta   90.00
_cell.angle_gamma   90.00
#
_symmetry.space_group_name_H-M   'P 1'
#
loop_
_entity.id
_entity.type
_entity.pdbx_description
1 polymer ?
#
loop_
_entity_poly.entity_id
_entity_poly.type
_entity_poly.pdbx_seq_one_letter_code
_entity_poly.pdbx_strand_id
1 'polypeptide(L)'
;MTNLPRRAFALGATVALLGPPRLWAQPRPDREHQVHLDLPIPLRVVHLVRWKHPEFARDLRSVGEVRAAEAKGEVTIERTGVVVNMPMLTWPGGRR
;
A
#
# COMPACT_ATOMS: atom_id res chain seq x y z
N MET A 1 29.24 -41.36 63.29
CA MET A 1 30.64 -41.14 62.85
C MET A 1 30.69 -41.50 61.37
N THR A 2 30.92 -40.64 60.38
CA THR A 2 31.31 -39.23 60.33
C THR A 2 30.99 -38.70 58.92
N ASN A 3 30.21 -37.62 58.88
CA ASN A 3 30.15 -36.49 57.92
C ASN A 3 30.22 -36.68 56.39
N LEU A 4 29.12 -36.29 55.74
CA LEU A 4 29.09 -35.52 54.50
C LEU A 4 29.79 -34.16 54.67
N PRO A 5 30.29 -33.56 53.58
CA PRO A 5 29.93 -32.16 53.33
C PRO A 5 29.28 -31.94 51.96
N ARG A 6 28.35 -30.99 51.99
CA ARG A 6 27.52 -30.50 50.88
C ARG A 6 28.30 -29.58 49.93
N ARG A 7 28.02 -29.77 48.63
CA ARG A 7 27.95 -28.80 47.52
C ARG A 7 29.21 -28.01 47.16
N ALA A 8 29.68 -28.23 45.92
CA ALA A 8 30.07 -27.14 45.04
C ALA A 8 29.74 -27.50 43.58
N PHE A 9 29.09 -26.57 42.92
CA PHE A 9 28.73 -26.55 41.51
C PHE A 9 29.99 -26.50 40.62
N ALA A 10 30.01 -27.27 39.54
CA ALA A 10 30.72 -26.91 38.32
C ALA A 10 29.95 -27.49 37.12
N LEU A 11 29.04 -26.68 36.58
CA LEU A 11 28.49 -26.84 35.24
C LEU A 11 29.65 -26.73 34.25
N GLY A 12 29.80 -27.72 33.38
CA GLY A 12 30.81 -27.71 32.33
C GLY A 12 30.53 -28.75 31.24
N ALA A 13 29.26 -28.90 30.84
CA ALA A 13 28.90 -29.66 29.65
C ALA A 13 28.45 -28.67 28.57
N THR A 14 29.38 -28.26 27.71
CA THR A 14 29.08 -27.50 26.49
C THR A 14 28.38 -28.44 25.52
N VAL A 15 27.05 -28.32 25.43
CA VAL A 15 26.24 -28.94 24.37
C VAL A 15 25.21 -27.93 23.87
N ALA A 16 25.20 -27.77 22.54
CA ALA A 16 24.19 -27.19 21.67
C ALA A 16 23.99 -25.66 21.67
N LEU A 17 24.43 -25.04 20.58
CA LEU A 17 23.53 -24.31 19.68
C LEU A 17 24.21 -24.23 18.30
N LEU A 18 24.20 -25.38 17.61
CA LEU A 18 24.18 -25.40 16.15
C LEU A 18 23.06 -24.45 15.72
N GLY A 19 23.42 -23.39 15.00
CA GLY A 19 22.45 -22.49 14.38
C GLY A 19 21.47 -23.30 13.52
N PRO A 20 20.25 -22.77 13.30
CA PRO A 20 19.21 -23.52 12.61
C PRO A 20 19.72 -24.05 11.27
N PRO A 21 19.30 -25.26 10.87
CA PRO A 21 19.76 -25.88 9.64
C PRO A 21 19.49 -24.94 8.47
N ARG A 22 20.47 -24.94 7.55
CA ARG A 22 20.51 -24.26 6.24
C ARG A 22 19.35 -24.67 5.30
N LEU A 23 18.10 -24.63 5.75
CA LEU A 23 16.91 -25.03 4.99
C LEU A 23 15.85 -23.93 4.86
N TRP A 24 16.14 -22.71 5.31
CA TRP A 24 15.37 -21.49 4.97
C TRP A 24 16.29 -20.38 4.49
N ALA A 25 17.11 -20.66 3.48
CA ALA A 25 17.53 -19.57 2.61
C ALA A 25 16.28 -19.11 1.86
N GLN A 26 15.60 -18.10 2.38
CA GLN A 26 14.68 -17.30 1.57
C GLN A 26 15.44 -16.94 0.29
N PRO A 27 14.91 -17.22 -0.92
CA PRO A 27 15.53 -16.68 -2.12
C PRO A 27 15.62 -15.18 -1.90
N ARG A 28 16.83 -14.62 -1.97
CA ARG A 28 16.97 -13.16 -2.04
C ARG A 28 16.14 -12.77 -3.26
N PRO A 29 15.11 -11.91 -3.14
CA PRO A 29 14.48 -11.38 -4.33
C PRO A 29 15.61 -10.72 -5.11
N ASP A 30 15.91 -11.32 -6.25
CA ASP A 30 16.54 -10.65 -7.37
C ASP A 30 15.90 -9.27 -7.47
N ARG A 31 16.72 -8.24 -7.69
CA ARG A 31 16.35 -6.83 -7.60
C ARG A 31 15.14 -6.49 -8.49
N GLU A 32 13.94 -6.80 -8.04
CA GLU A 32 12.77 -6.02 -8.35
C GLU A 32 13.01 -4.69 -7.65
N HIS A 33 13.03 -3.62 -8.44
CA HIS A 33 13.03 -2.27 -7.90
C HIS A 33 11.79 -2.17 -7.02
N GLN A 34 11.97 -2.36 -5.71
CA GLN A 34 10.92 -2.22 -4.73
C GLN A 34 10.38 -0.81 -4.89
N VAL A 35 9.19 -0.70 -5.49
CA VAL A 35 8.53 0.58 -5.66
C VAL A 35 8.14 1.03 -4.26
N HIS A 36 9.00 1.84 -3.65
CA HIS A 36 8.74 2.39 -2.35
C HIS A 36 7.64 3.47 -2.56
N LEU A 37 6.49 3.24 -1.95
CA LEU A 37 5.33 4.15 -1.93
C LEU A 37 5.44 5.09 -0.73
N ASP A 38 6.59 5.72 -0.52
CA ASP A 38 6.90 6.61 0.62
C ASP A 38 6.17 7.96 0.53
N LEU A 39 5.35 8.15 -0.50
CA LEU A 39 4.41 9.26 -0.57
C LEU A 39 3.03 8.82 -0.06
N PRO A 40 2.31 9.69 0.69
CA PRO A 40 0.93 9.43 1.06
C PRO A 40 0.12 9.15 -0.20
N ILE A 41 -0.58 8.01 -0.24
CA ILE A 41 -1.31 7.66 -1.45
C ILE A 41 -2.54 8.57 -1.55
N PRO A 42 -2.66 9.43 -2.58
CA PRO A 42 -3.81 10.31 -2.69
C PRO A 42 -5.06 9.47 -2.95
N LEU A 43 -6.01 9.55 -2.03
CA LEU A 43 -7.35 9.00 -2.20
C LEU A 43 -8.20 10.01 -2.96
N ARG A 44 -8.95 9.52 -3.96
CA ARG A 44 -9.87 10.34 -4.76
C ARG A 44 -11.28 9.78 -4.65
N VAL A 45 -12.26 10.66 -4.43
CA VAL A 45 -13.67 10.30 -4.50
C VAL A 45 -14.11 10.36 -5.96
N VAL A 46 -14.80 9.34 -6.43
CA VAL A 46 -15.42 9.35 -7.76
C VAL A 46 -16.75 10.09 -7.66
N HIS A 47 -16.98 11.03 -8.57
CA HIS A 47 -18.28 11.67 -8.74
C HIS A 47 -19.01 11.02 -9.91
N LEU A 48 -20.31 10.76 -9.74
CA LEU A 48 -21.16 10.27 -10.80
C LEU A 48 -21.85 11.45 -11.48
N VAL A 49 -21.55 11.63 -12.76
CA VAL A 49 -22.18 12.67 -13.60
C VAL A 49 -23.24 12.00 -14.47
N ARG A 50 -24.47 12.50 -14.43
CA ARG A 50 -25.58 11.98 -15.25
C ARG A 50 -26.15 13.08 -16.13
N TRP A 51 -26.36 12.80 -17.40
CA TRP A 51 -27.15 13.65 -18.28
C TRP A 51 -28.63 13.55 -17.90
N LYS A 52 -29.31 14.70 -17.83
CA LYS A 52 -30.78 14.71 -17.65
C LYS A 52 -31.51 14.24 -18.90
N HIS A 53 -30.96 14.58 -20.07
CA HIS A 53 -31.46 14.23 -21.39
C HIS A 53 -30.36 13.50 -22.17
N PRO A 54 -30.24 12.17 -22.01
CA PRO A 54 -29.14 11.39 -22.59
C PRO A 54 -29.09 11.46 -24.12
N GLU A 55 -30.21 11.73 -24.79
CA GLU A 55 -30.32 11.93 -26.23
C GLU A 55 -29.52 13.14 -26.75
N PHE A 56 -29.23 14.12 -25.87
CA PHE A 56 -28.41 15.30 -26.19
C PHE A 56 -27.01 15.24 -25.57
N ALA A 57 -26.60 14.08 -25.06
CA ALA A 57 -25.29 13.91 -24.46
C ALA A 57 -24.17 14.19 -25.47
N ARG A 58 -23.12 14.85 -24.98
CA ARG A 58 -21.91 15.18 -25.75
C ARG A 58 -20.67 14.96 -24.90
N ASP A 59 -19.51 14.91 -25.53
CA ASP A 59 -18.24 14.84 -24.82
C ASP A 59 -17.98 16.12 -24.00
N LEU A 60 -17.47 15.93 -22.78
CA LEU A 60 -16.97 16.99 -21.91
C LEU A 60 -15.49 16.71 -21.64
N ARG A 61 -14.61 17.52 -22.20
CA ARG A 61 -13.16 17.25 -22.24
C ARG A 61 -12.37 17.97 -21.16
N SER A 62 -13.04 18.80 -20.37
CA SER A 62 -12.42 19.56 -19.31
C SER A 62 -13.32 19.64 -18.08
N VAL A 63 -12.69 19.85 -16.92
CA VAL A 63 -13.43 20.11 -15.69
C VAL A 63 -14.32 21.36 -15.83
N GLY A 64 -13.85 22.37 -16.57
CA GLY A 64 -14.62 23.57 -16.87
C GLY A 64 -15.91 23.26 -17.64
N GLU A 65 -15.84 22.39 -18.65
CA GLU A 65 -17.03 21.95 -19.39
C GLU A 65 -18.02 21.18 -18.53
N VAL A 66 -17.55 20.32 -17.63
CA VAL A 66 -18.40 19.60 -16.66
C VAL A 66 -19.13 20.58 -15.74
N ARG A 67 -18.42 21.57 -15.20
CA ARG A 67 -19.02 22.61 -14.34
C ARG A 67 -20.00 23.50 -15.10
N ALA A 68 -19.70 23.85 -16.34
CA ALA A 68 -20.60 24.62 -17.18
C ALA A 68 -21.89 23.84 -17.49
N ALA A 69 -21.79 22.54 -17.79
CA ALA A 69 -22.95 21.68 -18.02
C ALA A 69 -23.81 21.53 -16.75
N GLU A 70 -23.19 21.40 -15.58
CA GLU A 70 -23.88 21.38 -14.29
C GLU A 70 -24.64 22.69 -14.04
N ALA A 71 -23.96 23.84 -14.24
CA ALA A 71 -24.55 25.16 -14.04
C ALA A 71 -25.71 25.47 -15.00
N LYS A 72 -25.64 24.96 -16.24
CA LYS A 72 -26.74 25.02 -17.22
C LYS A 72 -27.86 24.02 -16.92
N GLY A 73 -27.65 23.12 -15.96
CA GLY A 73 -28.60 22.09 -15.59
C GLY A 73 -28.70 20.94 -16.59
N GLU A 74 -27.75 20.80 -17.51
CA GLU A 74 -27.66 19.71 -18.50
C GLU A 74 -27.35 18.37 -17.82
N VAL A 75 -26.52 18.41 -16.78
CA VAL A 75 -26.10 17.24 -15.98
C VAL A 75 -26.38 17.43 -14.49
N THR A 76 -26.45 16.32 -13.76
CA THR A 76 -26.37 16.29 -12.29
C THR A 76 -25.05 15.65 -11.87
N ILE A 77 -24.47 16.13 -10.77
CA ILE A 77 -23.25 15.57 -10.19
C ILE A 77 -23.54 15.06 -8.79
N GLU A 78 -23.29 13.77 -8.57
CA GLU A 78 -23.48 13.10 -7.28
C GLU A 78 -22.12 12.70 -6.71
N ARG A 79 -21.86 13.03 -5.44
CA ARG A 79 -20.71 12.50 -4.73
C ARG A 79 -21.00 11.07 -4.31
N THR A 80 -20.23 10.11 -4.83
CA THR A 80 -20.41 8.70 -4.49
C THR A 80 -19.66 8.33 -3.20
N GLY A 81 -19.94 7.15 -2.66
CA GLY A 81 -19.12 6.51 -1.63
C GLY A 81 -17.86 5.80 -2.16
N VAL A 82 -17.61 5.85 -3.48
CA VAL A 82 -16.47 5.18 -4.11
C VAL A 82 -15.22 6.01 -3.93
N VAL A 83 -14.26 5.46 -3.20
CA VAL A 83 -12.93 6.04 -3.00
C VAL A 83 -11.91 5.19 -3.72
N VAL A 84 -11.16 5.80 -4.63
CA VAL A 84 -10.14 5.14 -5.43
C VAL A 84 -8.76 5.55 -4.93
N ASN A 85 -7.91 4.54 -4.75
CA ASN A 85 -6.51 4.73 -4.47
C ASN A 85 -5.77 5.15 -5.74
N MET A 86 -5.08 6.28 -5.73
CA MET A 86 -4.26 6.71 -6.87
C MET A 86 -2.76 6.66 -6.48
N PRO A 87 -2.11 5.47 -6.55
CA PRO A 87 -0.71 5.35 -6.19
C PRO A 87 0.16 6.26 -7.05
N MET A 88 0.94 7.10 -6.38
CA MET A 88 1.94 7.94 -6.99
C MET A 88 3.21 7.12 -7.20
N LEU A 89 3.39 6.57 -8.40
CA LEU A 89 4.66 5.98 -8.80
C LEU A 89 5.68 7.10 -9.04
N THR A 90 6.79 7.03 -8.32
CA THR A 90 7.99 7.84 -8.59
C THR A 90 9.12 6.88 -8.93
N TRP A 91 9.59 6.90 -10.17
CA TRP A 91 10.78 6.16 -10.57
C TRP A 91 12.03 6.95 -10.14
N PRO A 92 13.17 6.29 -9.87
CA PRO A 92 14.44 6.99 -9.67
C PRO A 92 14.76 7.89 -10.86
N GLY A 93 14.82 9.21 -10.65
CA GLY A 93 15.06 10.21 -11.70
C GLY A 93 13.82 10.70 -12.45
N GLY A 94 12.63 10.19 -12.14
CA GLY A 94 11.37 10.69 -12.72
C GLY A 94 10.96 12.05 -12.13
N ARG A 95 10.66 13.03 -12.98
CA ARG A 95 9.95 14.27 -12.60
C ARG A 95 8.51 14.24 -13.15
N ARG A 96 7.62 14.92 -12.44
CA ARG A 96 6.25 15.22 -12.89
C ARG A 96 6.21 16.47 -13.73
#